data_AF-A0A0C3J9R5-F1
#
_entry.id   AF-A0A0C3J9R5-F1
#
_cell.length_a   1.000
_cell.length_b   1.000
_cell.length_c   1.000
_cell.angle_alpha   90.00
_cell.angle_beta   90.00
_cell.angle_gamma   90.00
#
_symmetry.space_group_name_H-M   'P 1'
#
loop_
_entity.id
_entity.type
_entity.pdbx_description
1 polymer ?
#
loop_
_entity_poly.entity_id
_entity_poly.type
_entity_poly.pdbx_seq_one_letter_code
_entity_poly.pdbx_strand_id
1 'polypeptide(L)'
;MTLPAAEKWLQDLLRDKYVYKHWQEAFNTVMGAEGDATQAVAGVEKLAQAALHHTGLTIKITPRTDLPQLVALEEALSNSIKILKSCNQIIGLPPTIDEVLDPKEEREIGESQYAFEGRDTEIVVAVQHELAIKWGEVVELESDDKDQQTPLKLDYADLINMCKTIKSACMQASDANSSLDLARLLCQFCGMLHCEELTQQILES
;
A
#
# COMPACT_ATOMS: atom_id res chain seq x y z
N MET A 1 -25.63 28.14 -7.30
CA MET A 1 -24.85 28.86 -6.27
C MET A 1 -24.76 30.31 -6.73
N THR A 2 -25.10 31.29 -5.89
CA THR A 2 -25.03 32.71 -6.29
C THR A 2 -23.64 33.28 -6.00
N LEU A 3 -23.18 34.25 -6.79
CA LEU A 3 -21.83 34.81 -6.68
C LEU A 3 -21.52 35.41 -5.28
N PRO A 4 -22.47 36.09 -4.60
CA PRO A 4 -22.25 36.53 -3.20
C PRO A 4 -22.06 35.36 -2.22
N ALA A 5 -22.68 34.20 -2.49
CA ALA A 5 -22.48 33.00 -1.68
C ALA A 5 -21.11 32.35 -1.95
N ALA A 6 -20.65 32.38 -3.21
CA ALA A 6 -19.33 31.91 -3.59
C ALA A 6 -18.21 32.81 -3.01
N GLU A 7 -18.41 34.13 -3.01
CA GLU A 7 -17.48 35.07 -2.39
C GLU A 7 -17.39 34.85 -0.89
N LYS A 8 -18.53 34.76 -0.20
CA LYS A 8 -18.56 34.50 1.25
C LYS A 8 -17.85 33.19 1.59
N TRP A 9 -18.04 32.15 0.77
CA TRP A 9 -17.36 30.87 0.95
C TRP A 9 -15.83 30.98 0.78
N LEU A 10 -15.36 31.77 -0.19
CA LEU A 10 -13.93 32.05 -0.37
C LEU A 10 -13.35 32.87 0.78
N GLN A 11 -14.11 33.84 1.29
CA GLN A 11 -13.74 34.63 2.48
C GLN A 11 -13.62 33.72 3.71
N ASP A 12 -14.57 32.83 3.94
CA ASP A 12 -14.55 31.89 5.07
C ASP A 12 -13.40 30.88 4.97
N LEU A 13 -13.07 30.42 3.75
CA LEU A 13 -12.00 29.45 3.50
C LEU A 13 -10.60 30.06 3.66
N LEU A 14 -10.39 31.27 3.13
CA LEU A 14 -9.09 31.93 3.12
C LEU A 14 -8.85 32.84 4.33
N ARG A 15 -9.92 33.25 5.03
CA ARG A 15 -9.92 34.15 6.20
C ARG A 15 -8.99 35.35 5.98
N ASP A 16 -7.95 35.46 6.81
CA ASP A 16 -6.99 36.56 6.84
C ASP A 16 -6.15 36.67 5.55
N LYS A 17 -6.19 35.65 4.68
CA LYS A 17 -5.49 35.61 3.40
C LYS A 17 -6.36 36.07 2.23
N TYR A 18 -7.65 36.35 2.46
CA TYR A 18 -8.53 36.89 1.42
C TYR A 18 -8.25 38.37 1.19
N VAL A 19 -7.83 38.70 -0.03
CA VAL A 19 -7.66 40.09 -0.47
C VAL A 19 -8.58 40.32 -1.66
N TYR A 20 -9.70 41.02 -1.43
CA TYR A 20 -10.72 41.29 -2.44
C TYR A 20 -10.16 41.83 -3.76
N LYS A 21 -9.15 42.71 -3.69
CA LYS A 21 -8.51 43.31 -4.87
C LYS A 21 -7.91 42.29 -5.84
N HIS A 22 -7.50 41.11 -5.37
CA HIS A 22 -6.98 40.04 -6.23
C HIS A 22 -8.08 39.23 -6.92
N TRP A 23 -9.32 39.30 -6.42
CA TRP A 23 -10.48 38.57 -6.92
C TRP A 23 -11.51 39.48 -7.62
N GLN A 24 -11.30 40.79 -7.60
CA GLN A 24 -12.26 41.75 -8.15
C GLN A 24 -12.42 41.62 -9.67
N GLU A 25 -11.32 41.51 -10.42
CA GLU A 25 -11.35 41.39 -11.88
C GLU A 25 -12.03 40.08 -12.34
N ALA A 26 -11.80 39.02 -11.58
CA ALA A 26 -12.46 37.73 -11.72
C ALA A 26 -13.97 37.80 -11.55
N PHE A 27 -14.42 38.35 -10.42
CA PHE A 27 -15.84 38.49 -10.14
C PHE A 27 -16.51 39.43 -11.14
N ASN A 28 -15.86 40.52 -11.54
CA ASN A 28 -16.37 41.42 -12.57
C ASN A 28 -16.52 40.73 -13.93
N THR A 29 -15.59 39.83 -14.29
CA THR A 29 -15.66 39.07 -15.55
C THR A 29 -16.84 38.10 -15.53
N VAL A 30 -17.07 37.41 -14.41
CA VAL A 30 -18.21 36.49 -14.27
C VAL A 30 -19.54 37.24 -14.21
N MET A 31 -19.59 38.39 -13.52
CA MET A 31 -20.77 39.27 -13.46
C MET A 31 -21.09 39.88 -14.83
N GLY A 32 -20.07 40.25 -15.60
CA GLY A 32 -20.25 40.78 -16.96
C GLY A 32 -20.72 39.75 -17.98
N ALA A 33 -20.58 38.46 -17.67
CA ALA A 33 -21.03 37.33 -18.47
C ALA A 33 -22.41 36.79 -18.05
N GLU A 34 -23.16 37.53 -17.21
CA GLU A 34 -24.49 37.12 -16.75
C GLU A 34 -25.45 36.97 -17.95
N GLY A 35 -25.85 35.72 -18.23
CA GLY A 35 -26.68 35.36 -19.38
C GLY A 35 -25.93 34.76 -20.58
N ASP A 36 -24.59 34.70 -20.56
CA ASP A 36 -23.77 34.05 -21.57
C ASP A 36 -22.84 33.00 -20.93
N ALA A 37 -23.28 31.75 -20.98
CA ALA A 37 -22.54 30.62 -20.44
C ALA A 37 -21.15 30.44 -21.08
N THR A 38 -20.97 30.85 -22.35
CA THR A 38 -19.69 30.71 -23.04
C THR A 38 -18.67 31.75 -22.56
N GLN A 39 -19.10 32.98 -22.35
CA GLN A 39 -18.26 34.01 -21.74
C GLN A 39 -17.95 33.71 -20.27
N ALA A 40 -18.90 33.15 -19.52
CA ALA A 40 -18.68 32.78 -18.12
C ALA A 40 -17.61 31.69 -17.99
N VAL A 41 -17.65 30.65 -18.83
CA VAL A 41 -16.63 29.59 -18.87
C VAL A 41 -15.27 30.16 -19.27
N ALA A 42 -15.21 31.01 -20.30
CA ALA A 42 -13.96 31.67 -20.70
C ALA A 42 -13.39 32.58 -19.60
N GLY A 43 -14.25 33.24 -18.81
CA GLY A 43 -13.86 34.02 -17.64
C GLY A 43 -13.26 33.17 -16.52
N VAL A 44 -13.87 32.01 -16.23
CA VAL A 44 -13.37 31.05 -15.24
C VAL A 44 -12.06 30.41 -15.70
N GLU A 45 -11.90 30.12 -16.99
CA GLU A 45 -10.65 29.58 -17.53
C GLU A 45 -9.51 30.60 -17.48
N LYS A 46 -9.80 31.87 -17.80
CA LYS A 46 -8.85 32.98 -17.61
C LYS A 46 -8.46 33.16 -16.15
N LEU A 47 -9.41 32.99 -15.23
CA LEU A 47 -9.12 32.99 -13.80
C LEU A 47 -8.21 31.83 -13.38
N ALA A 48 -8.51 30.62 -13.85
CA ALA A 48 -7.69 29.44 -13.58
C ALA A 48 -6.27 29.64 -14.10
N GLN A 49 -6.11 30.19 -15.32
CA GLN A 49 -4.81 30.52 -15.87
C GLN A 49 -4.11 31.64 -15.09
N ALA A 50 -4.81 32.71 -14.71
CA ALA A 50 -4.25 33.76 -13.87
C ALA A 50 -3.78 33.19 -12.52
N ALA A 51 -4.56 32.32 -11.87
CA ALA A 51 -4.17 31.66 -10.62
C ALA A 51 -2.94 30.75 -10.79
N LEU A 52 -2.81 30.06 -11.93
CA LEU A 52 -1.65 29.22 -12.26
C LEU A 52 -0.40 30.04 -12.62
N HIS A 53 -0.57 31.20 -13.27
CA HIS A 53 0.53 32.04 -13.75
C HIS A 53 0.91 33.18 -12.79
N HIS A 54 0.10 33.45 -11.78
CA HIS A 54 0.54 34.24 -10.63
C HIS A 54 1.57 33.42 -9.84
N THR A 55 2.85 33.55 -10.23
CA THR A 55 4.06 33.32 -9.41
C THR A 55 4.13 34.24 -8.18
N GLY A 56 2.99 34.73 -7.72
CA GLY A 56 2.78 35.65 -6.61
C GLY A 56 1.45 35.40 -5.87
N LEU A 57 0.77 34.26 -6.10
CA LEU A 57 0.05 33.63 -4.99
C LEU A 57 1.12 33.15 -4.02
N THR A 58 1.69 34.09 -3.28
CA THR A 58 2.43 33.80 -2.06
C THR A 58 1.36 33.32 -1.10
N ILE A 59 0.93 32.07 -1.27
CA ILE A 59 0.46 31.28 -0.15
C ILE A 59 1.69 31.28 0.75
N LYS A 60 1.79 32.27 1.63
CA LYS A 60 2.56 32.15 2.84
C LYS A 60 1.85 31.01 3.55
N ILE A 61 2.25 29.79 3.21
CA ILE A 61 2.19 28.67 4.11
C ILE A 61 3.09 29.19 5.22
N THR A 62 2.47 29.75 6.26
CA THR A 62 3.19 30.07 7.48
C THR A 62 4.03 28.84 7.77
N PRO A 63 5.36 28.96 7.97
CA PRO A 63 6.18 27.83 8.38
C PRO A 63 5.39 27.13 9.46
N ARG A 64 5.05 25.87 9.22
CA ARG A 64 4.11 25.10 10.04
C ARG A 64 4.55 25.31 11.47
N THR A 65 3.84 26.16 12.21
CA THR A 65 4.22 26.50 13.59
C THR A 65 4.22 25.18 14.30
N ASP A 66 5.33 24.82 14.96
CA ASP A 66 5.53 23.56 15.68
C ASP A 66 4.24 23.17 16.39
N LEU A 67 3.41 22.36 15.73
CA LEU A 67 2.13 21.97 16.28
C LEU A 67 2.54 21.02 17.40
N PRO A 68 2.23 21.32 18.68
CA PRO A 68 2.65 20.45 19.77
C PRO A 68 2.14 19.01 19.58
N GLN A 69 1.01 18.88 18.89
CA GLN A 69 0.43 17.60 18.47
C GLN A 69 1.29 16.85 17.45
N LEU A 70 1.93 17.54 16.51
CA LEU A 70 2.80 16.92 15.51
C LEU A 70 4.09 16.42 16.16
N VAL A 71 4.69 17.22 17.05
CA VAL A 71 5.88 16.82 17.82
C VAL A 71 5.57 15.60 18.70
N ALA A 72 4.43 15.62 19.40
CA ALA A 72 4.01 14.49 20.23
C ALA A 72 3.74 13.23 19.39
N LEU A 73 3.17 13.38 18.19
CA LEU A 73 2.90 12.27 17.28
C LEU A 73 4.20 11.68 16.71
N GLU A 74 5.14 12.53 16.32
CA GLU A 74 6.46 12.13 15.83
C GLU A 74 7.28 11.39 16.91
N GLU A 75 7.21 11.88 18.15
CA GLU A 75 7.84 11.22 19.30
C GLU A 75 7.16 9.87 19.62
N ALA A 76 5.83 9.79 19.56
CA ALA A 76 5.08 8.55 19.73
C ALA A 76 5.42 7.51 18.63
N LEU A 77 5.55 7.95 17.38
CA LEU A 77 5.96 7.10 16.26
C LEU A 77 7.40 6.60 16.45
N SER A 78 8.33 7.50 16.80
CA SER A 78 9.72 7.14 17.12
C SER A 78 9.81 6.11 18.24
N ASN A 79 9.02 6.28 19.30
CA ASN A 79 8.98 5.35 20.41
C ASN A 79 8.41 3.99 20.00
N SER A 80 7.41 3.97 19.12
CA SER A 80 6.85 2.72 18.58
C SER A 80 7.88 1.95 17.75
N ILE A 81 8.66 2.64 16.90
CA ILE A 81 9.76 2.03 16.13
C ILE A 81 10.84 1.45 17.07
N LYS A 82 11.19 2.16 18.16
CA LYS A 82 12.13 1.66 19.17
C LYS A 82 11.62 0.41 19.87
N ILE A 83 10.32 0.35 20.20
CA ILE A 83 9.69 -0.84 20.81
C ILE A 83 9.71 -2.02 19.83
N LEU A 84 9.35 -1.80 18.57
CA LEU A 84 9.40 -2.85 17.54
C LEU A 84 10.82 -3.43 17.39
N LYS A 85 11.84 -2.56 17.43
CA LYS A 85 13.23 -2.99 17.44
C LYS A 85 13.59 -3.80 18.70
N SER A 86 13.20 -3.35 19.89
CA SER A 86 13.55 -4.05 21.14
C SER A 86 12.86 -5.42 21.25
N CYS A 87 11.74 -5.61 20.57
CA CYS A 87 11.06 -6.90 20.44
C CYS A 87 11.65 -7.83 19.36
N ASN A 88 12.81 -7.49 18.75
CA ASN A 88 13.42 -8.23 17.62
C ASN A 88 12.49 -8.40 16.40
N GLN A 89 11.48 -7.54 16.24
CA GLN A 89 10.57 -7.58 15.08
C GLN A 89 11.15 -6.82 13.88
N ILE A 90 12.22 -6.05 14.09
CA ILE A 90 12.98 -5.38 13.03
C ILE A 90 14.39 -5.99 13.02
N ILE A 91 14.74 -6.68 11.94
CA ILE A 91 16.08 -7.23 11.73
C ILE A 91 16.95 -6.13 11.12
N GLY A 92 18.02 -5.72 11.81
CA GLY A 92 18.99 -4.74 11.31
C GLY A 92 18.91 -3.35 11.95
N LEU A 93 19.36 -2.33 11.21
CA LEU A 93 19.31 -0.94 11.65
C LEU A 93 17.84 -0.46 11.65
N PRO A 94 17.35 0.17 12.74
CA PRO A 94 15.98 0.65 12.79
C PRO A 94 15.79 1.77 11.77
N PRO A 95 14.71 1.74 10.98
CA PRO A 95 14.45 2.77 9.99
C PRO A 95 14.15 4.10 10.68
N THR A 96 14.55 5.18 10.03
CA THR A 96 14.21 6.55 10.42
C THR A 96 12.74 6.85 10.10
N ILE A 97 12.20 7.93 10.69
CA ILE A 97 10.82 8.35 10.40
C ILE A 97 10.63 8.64 8.91
N ASP A 98 11.61 9.30 8.28
CA ASP A 98 11.57 9.59 6.85
C ASP A 98 11.53 8.30 6.02
N GLU A 99 12.34 7.30 6.37
CA GLU A 99 12.33 5.99 5.70
C GLU A 99 11.02 5.21 5.91
N VAL A 100 10.29 5.44 7.01
CA VAL A 100 8.97 4.84 7.24
C VAL A 100 7.87 5.56 6.46
N LEU A 101 7.95 6.88 6.35
CA LEU A 101 6.96 7.69 5.63
C LEU A 101 7.15 7.63 4.11
N ASP A 102 8.37 7.33 3.66
CA ASP A 102 8.76 7.34 2.27
C ASP A 102 9.85 6.28 2.02
N PRO A 103 9.46 4.99 2.03
CA PRO A 103 10.41 3.90 1.86
C PRO A 103 10.98 3.92 0.45
N LYS A 104 12.31 3.77 0.35
CA LYS A 104 13.00 3.69 -0.94
C LYS A 104 12.53 2.48 -1.77
N GLU A 105 12.11 1.41 -1.10
CA GLU A 105 11.56 0.20 -1.70
C GLU A 105 10.21 0.44 -2.40
N GLU A 106 9.39 1.39 -1.93
CA GLU A 106 8.13 1.75 -2.60
C GLU A 106 8.35 2.67 -3.81
N ARG A 107 9.49 3.37 -3.86
CA ARG A 107 9.86 4.21 -5.01
C ARG A 107 10.38 3.38 -6.19
N GLU A 108 10.99 2.25 -5.90
CA GLU A 108 11.47 1.31 -6.88
C GLU A 108 10.37 0.27 -7.15
N ILE A 109 9.46 0.59 -8.07
CA ILE A 109 8.60 -0.42 -8.69
C ILE A 109 9.54 -1.31 -9.50
N GLY A 110 10.05 -2.38 -8.88
CA GLY A 110 10.85 -3.37 -9.57
C GLY A 110 10.07 -3.96 -10.75
N GLU A 111 10.75 -4.71 -11.62
CA GLU A 111 10.07 -5.54 -12.62
C GLU A 111 9.21 -6.56 -11.89
N SER A 112 7.95 -6.19 -11.69
CA SER A 112 6.95 -7.05 -11.10
C SER A 112 6.80 -8.24 -12.02
N GLN A 113 6.95 -9.46 -11.51
CA GLN A 113 6.63 -10.69 -12.25
C GLN A 113 5.14 -10.75 -12.67
N TYR A 114 4.33 -9.85 -12.10
CA TYR A 114 2.93 -9.59 -12.41
C TYR A 114 2.76 -8.27 -13.19
N ALA A 115 3.80 -7.82 -13.89
CA ALA A 115 3.69 -6.71 -14.84
C ALA A 115 2.91 -7.23 -16.05
N PHE A 116 1.58 -7.21 -15.92
CA PHE A 116 0.67 -7.55 -16.99
C PHE A 116 0.60 -6.37 -17.97
N GLU A 117 1.61 -6.25 -18.83
CA GLU A 117 1.69 -5.21 -19.87
C GLU A 117 0.47 -5.26 -20.80
N GLY A 118 -0.09 -6.45 -21.02
CA GLY A 118 -1.35 -6.69 -21.73
C GLY A 118 -2.63 -6.46 -20.91
N ARG A 119 -2.52 -5.84 -19.73
CA ARG A 119 -3.62 -5.52 -18.80
C ARG A 119 -4.46 -6.77 -18.46
N ASP A 120 -5.78 -6.66 -18.56
CA ASP A 120 -6.75 -7.65 -18.09
C ASP A 120 -6.63 -9.00 -18.82
N THR A 121 -6.15 -9.02 -20.07
CA THR A 121 -6.10 -10.25 -20.87
C THR A 121 -5.05 -11.21 -20.34
N GLU A 122 -3.87 -10.70 -19.98
CA GLU A 122 -2.77 -11.52 -19.44
C GLU A 122 -3.08 -11.97 -18.01
N ILE A 123 -3.76 -11.12 -17.23
CA ILE A 123 -4.26 -11.48 -15.90
C ILE A 123 -5.22 -12.68 -16.00
N VAL A 124 -6.18 -12.62 -16.93
CA VAL A 124 -7.17 -13.70 -17.10
C VAL A 124 -6.49 -15.00 -17.54
N VAL A 125 -5.52 -14.93 -18.46
CA VAL A 125 -4.76 -16.12 -18.92
C VAL A 125 -3.96 -16.74 -17.78
N ALA A 126 -3.28 -15.92 -16.97
CA ALA A 126 -2.51 -16.41 -15.82
C ALA A 126 -3.41 -17.07 -14.77
N VAL A 127 -4.54 -16.46 -14.44
CA VAL A 127 -5.52 -17.02 -13.49
C VAL A 127 -6.13 -18.31 -14.02
N GLN A 128 -6.46 -18.37 -15.32
CA GLN A 128 -6.98 -19.59 -15.94
C GLN A 128 -5.94 -20.71 -15.95
N HIS A 129 -4.67 -20.39 -16.16
CA HIS A 129 -3.57 -21.35 -16.08
C HIS A 129 -3.40 -21.91 -14.65
N GLU A 130 -3.40 -21.05 -13.63
CA GLU A 130 -3.33 -21.50 -12.23
C GLU A 130 -4.55 -22.35 -11.83
N LEU A 131 -5.75 -21.98 -12.28
CA LEU A 131 -6.96 -22.76 -12.05
C LEU A 131 -6.90 -24.12 -12.75
N ALA A 132 -6.38 -24.17 -13.98
CA ALA A 132 -6.21 -25.41 -14.74
C ALA A 132 -5.17 -26.34 -14.08
N ILE A 133 -4.08 -25.80 -13.51
CA ILE A 133 -3.13 -26.57 -12.70
C ILE A 133 -3.81 -27.11 -11.43
N LYS A 134 -4.51 -26.24 -10.69
CA LYS A 134 -5.18 -26.61 -9.43
C LYS A 134 -6.28 -27.66 -9.64
N TRP A 135 -6.93 -27.64 -10.79
CA TRP A 135 -7.99 -28.60 -11.14
C TRP A 135 -7.44 -29.85 -11.84
N GLY A 136 -6.11 -29.96 -12.00
CA GLY A 136 -5.44 -31.12 -12.58
C GLY A 136 -5.65 -31.29 -14.09
N GLU A 137 -6.09 -30.23 -14.78
CA GLU A 137 -6.36 -30.23 -16.22
C GLU A 137 -5.08 -29.97 -17.03
N VAL A 138 -4.06 -29.36 -16.41
CA VAL A 138 -2.70 -29.24 -16.94
C VAL A 138 -1.72 -29.88 -15.95
N VAL A 139 -1.10 -30.99 -16.36
CA VAL A 139 0.00 -31.64 -15.62
C VAL A 139 1.30 -31.07 -16.17
N GLU A 140 2.01 -30.30 -15.36
CA GLU A 140 3.38 -29.92 -15.66
C GLU A 140 4.25 -31.19 -15.52
N LEU A 141 4.58 -31.78 -16.66
CA LEU A 141 5.41 -32.98 -16.73
C LEU A 141 6.88 -32.60 -16.54
N GLU A 142 7.33 -32.52 -15.29
CA GLU A 142 8.74 -32.78 -15.00
C GLU A 142 8.97 -34.30 -14.89
N SER A 143 9.92 -34.74 -15.73
CA SER A 143 10.63 -36.02 -15.82
C SER A 143 10.22 -37.16 -14.89
N ASP A 144 9.95 -38.30 -15.55
CA ASP A 144 9.87 -39.67 -15.06
C ASP A 144 10.90 -39.98 -13.95
N ASP A 145 10.40 -40.22 -12.73
CA ASP A 145 10.96 -41.26 -11.88
C ASP A 145 9.82 -42.02 -11.20
N LYS A 146 9.76 -43.31 -11.51
CA LYS A 146 8.75 -44.22 -11.01
C LYS A 146 9.09 -44.62 -9.59
N ASP A 147 8.44 -43.99 -8.63
CA ASP A 147 8.16 -44.64 -7.35
C ASP A 147 6.71 -44.42 -6.96
N GLN A 148 5.94 -45.51 -7.03
CA GLN A 148 4.64 -45.61 -6.37
C GLN A 148 4.87 -45.55 -4.85
N GLN A 149 5.03 -44.35 -4.30
CA GLN A 149 4.83 -44.16 -2.88
C GLN A 149 3.33 -44.24 -2.62
N THR A 150 2.92 -45.36 -2.02
CA THR A 150 1.66 -45.46 -1.29
C THR A 150 1.44 -44.17 -0.50
N PRO A 151 0.31 -43.47 -0.68
CA PRO A 151 0.07 -42.22 0.03
C PRO A 151 0.10 -42.53 1.53
N LEU A 152 1.16 -42.08 2.21
CA LEU A 152 1.19 -42.07 3.66
C LEU A 152 0.04 -41.16 4.07
N LYS A 153 -1.02 -41.74 4.66
CA LYS A 153 -2.01 -40.96 5.41
C LYS A 153 -1.35 -40.49 6.69
N LEU A 154 -0.50 -39.48 6.54
CA LEU A 154 0.08 -38.74 7.64
C LEU A 154 -0.98 -37.75 8.11
N ASP A 155 -1.34 -37.85 9.39
CA ASP A 155 -2.26 -36.92 10.02
C ASP A 155 -1.65 -35.51 10.02
N TYR A 156 -2.49 -34.48 9.87
CA TYR A 156 -2.05 -33.09 9.88
C TYR A 156 -1.31 -32.76 11.18
N ALA A 157 -1.77 -33.32 12.31
CA ALA A 157 -1.12 -33.18 13.61
C ALA A 157 0.32 -33.72 13.62
N ASP A 158 0.57 -34.85 12.96
CA ASP A 158 1.90 -35.46 12.86
C ASP A 158 2.83 -34.63 11.98
N LEU A 159 2.33 -34.11 10.86
CA LEU A 159 3.06 -33.21 9.97
C LEU A 159 3.47 -31.91 10.70
N ILE A 160 2.55 -31.31 11.45
CA ILE A 160 2.81 -30.11 12.25
C ILE A 160 3.88 -30.39 13.32
N ASN A 161 3.81 -31.54 14.00
CA ASN A 161 4.81 -31.90 15.01
C ASN A 161 6.19 -32.14 14.40
N MET A 162 6.28 -32.77 13.23
CA MET A 162 7.56 -32.91 12.52
C MET A 162 8.15 -31.55 12.16
N CYS A 163 7.34 -30.63 11.66
CA CYS A 163 7.82 -29.28 11.33
C CYS A 163 8.34 -28.53 12.56
N LYS A 164 7.67 -28.66 13.71
CA LYS A 164 8.13 -28.09 14.99
C LYS A 164 9.49 -28.69 15.41
N THR A 165 9.65 -30.00 15.28
CA THR A 165 10.90 -30.70 15.61
C THR A 165 12.04 -30.24 14.71
N ILE A 166 11.83 -30.20 13.39
CA ILE A 166 12.85 -29.75 12.43
C ILE A 166 13.20 -28.28 12.68
N LYS A 167 12.20 -27.43 12.93
CA LYS A 167 12.42 -26.02 13.31
C LYS A 167 13.30 -25.91 14.56
N SER A 168 13.03 -26.71 15.59
CA SER A 168 13.84 -26.70 16.82
C SER A 168 15.28 -27.16 16.57
N ALA A 169 15.48 -28.15 15.69
CA ALA A 169 16.80 -28.62 15.30
C ALA A 169 17.57 -27.55 14.49
N CYS A 170 16.89 -26.82 13.61
CA CYS A 170 17.49 -25.71 12.85
C CYS A 170 17.97 -24.57 13.75
N MET A 171 17.27 -24.33 14.87
CA MET A 171 17.68 -23.32 15.87
C MET A 171 18.88 -23.80 16.71
N GLN A 172 19.14 -25.11 16.78
CA GLN A 172 20.24 -25.70 17.55
C GLN A 172 21.49 -25.96 16.70
N ALA A 173 21.34 -26.28 15.42
CA ALA A 173 22.43 -26.52 14.48
C ALA A 173 22.80 -25.22 13.75
N SER A 174 23.78 -24.49 14.29
CA SER A 174 24.15 -23.14 13.87
C SER A 174 24.98 -23.06 12.58
N ASP A 175 24.37 -22.58 11.50
CA ASP A 175 24.91 -21.61 10.53
C ASP A 175 23.80 -20.57 10.29
N ALA A 176 24.06 -19.31 10.61
CA ALA A 176 23.04 -18.28 10.84
C ALA A 176 22.18 -17.96 9.60
N ASN A 177 22.68 -18.23 8.39
CA ASN A 177 21.98 -17.84 7.18
C ASN A 177 21.12 -18.98 6.61
N SER A 178 21.67 -20.19 6.53
CA SER A 178 20.97 -21.35 5.95
C SER A 178 19.81 -21.86 6.83
N SER A 179 19.93 -21.76 8.15
CA SER A 179 18.89 -22.26 9.08
C SER A 179 17.68 -21.32 9.19
N LEU A 180 17.86 -20.02 8.91
CA LEU A 180 16.78 -19.02 8.93
C LEU A 180 15.81 -19.22 7.76
N ASP A 181 16.32 -19.48 6.56
CA ASP A 181 15.47 -19.72 5.39
C ASP A 181 14.65 -20.99 5.53
N LEU A 182 15.26 -22.07 6.02
CA LEU A 182 14.55 -23.31 6.29
C LEU A 182 13.49 -23.14 7.40
N ALA A 183 13.81 -22.41 8.48
CA ALA A 183 12.84 -22.12 9.53
C ALA A 183 11.66 -21.29 9.01
N ARG A 184 11.90 -20.34 8.10
CA ARG A 184 10.85 -19.54 7.45
C ARG A 184 9.93 -20.40 6.59
N LEU A 185 10.50 -21.25 5.74
CA LEU A 185 9.74 -22.19 4.89
C LEU A 185 8.90 -23.15 5.73
N LEU A 186 9.46 -23.69 6.81
CA LEU A 186 8.73 -24.56 7.74
C LEU A 186 7.55 -23.84 8.42
N CYS A 187 7.71 -22.55 8.77
CA CYS A 187 6.61 -21.77 9.34
C CYS A 187 5.49 -21.53 8.33
N GLN A 188 5.81 -21.21 7.08
CA GLN A 188 4.81 -21.06 6.01
C GLN A 188 4.06 -22.36 5.78
N PHE A 189 4.79 -23.48 5.70
CA PHE A 189 4.19 -24.80 5.53
C PHE A 189 3.29 -25.20 6.71
N CYS A 190 3.70 -24.94 7.96
CA CYS A 190 2.84 -25.14 9.14
C CYS A 190 1.56 -24.31 9.08
N GLY A 191 1.66 -23.06 8.61
CA GLY A 191 0.50 -22.19 8.43
C GLY A 191 -0.48 -22.75 7.41
N MET A 192 0.01 -23.26 6.28
CA MET A 192 -0.83 -23.91 5.27
C MET A 192 -1.51 -25.16 5.81
N LEU A 193 -0.77 -26.04 6.49
CA LEU A 193 -1.33 -27.25 7.09
C LEU A 193 -2.46 -26.94 8.09
N HIS A 194 -2.29 -25.92 8.92
CA HIS A 194 -3.35 -25.49 9.84
C HIS A 194 -4.57 -24.91 9.11
N CYS A 195 -4.38 -24.19 8.00
CA CYS A 195 -5.50 -23.70 7.20
C CYS A 195 -6.27 -24.86 6.54
N GLU A 196 -5.55 -25.87 6.04
CA GLU A 196 -6.16 -27.07 5.45
C GLU A 196 -6.89 -27.92 6.48
N GLU A 197 -6.29 -28.13 7.66
CA GLU A 197 -6.91 -28.84 8.79
C GLU A 197 -8.24 -28.19 9.19
N LEU A 198 -8.27 -26.85 9.32
CA LEU A 198 -9.48 -26.09 9.62
C LEU A 198 -10.51 -26.18 8.49
N THR A 199 -10.07 -26.14 7.23
CA THR A 199 -10.96 -26.23 6.06
C THR A 199 -11.59 -27.62 5.97
N GLN A 200 -10.83 -28.67 6.29
CA GLN A 200 -11.33 -30.04 6.31
C GLN A 200 -12.35 -30.24 7.46
N GLN A 201 -12.08 -29.69 8.65
CA GLN A 201 -13.03 -29.75 9.78
C GLN A 201 -14.35 -29.00 9.50
N ILE A 202 -14.32 -27.91 8.72
CA ILE A 202 -15.53 -27.18 8.31
C ILE A 202 -16.33 -27.96 7.26
N LEU A 203 -15.66 -28.67 6.35
CA LEU A 203 -16.32 -29.45 5.29
C LEU A 203 -16.95 -30.76 5.82
N GLU A 204 -16.45 -31.28 6.93
CA GLU A 204 -16.94 -32.50 7.60
C GLU A 204 -18.02 -32.23 8.67
N SER A 205 -18.38 -30.96 8.93
CA SER A 205 -19.43 -30.54 9.87
C SER A 205 -20.74 -30.12 9.21
#